data_AF-A0A0S3R3N9-F1
#
_entry.id   AF-A0A0S3R3N9-F1
#
_cell.length_a   1.000
_cell.length_b   1.000
_cell.length_c   1.000
_cell.angle_alpha   90.00
_cell.angle_beta   90.00
_cell.angle_gamma   90.00
#
_symmetry.space_group_name_H-M   'P 1'
#
loop_
_entity.id
_entity.type
_entity.pdbx_description
1 polymer ?
#
loop_
_entity_poly.entity_id
_entity_poly.type
_entity_poly.pdbx_seq_one_letter_code
_entity_poly.pdbx_strand_id
1 'polypeptide(L)'
;MPSKRFKGKKNRKINVNHDSKTLSLGSLEELSKARRSVLDPPWEGPNLIPGDVLWSDPSKNLGLAPNKERGIGLLWGPDCTEEFLKKYQLKLIIRSHEGPDAREKRDGLDGMDEGYTIDHTVDSGKLVTVFSAPDYPQFQATEKRYNNKGSYVVLEPPNFDNPIFHGFSAVTPRPKVNAYYDYEEVIDSDEELDLASMVTS
;
A
#
# COMPACT_ATOMS: atom_id res chain seq x y z
N MET A 1 11.34 11.28 43.34
CA MET A 1 10.06 12.02 43.26
C MET A 1 10.36 13.47 42.89
N PRO A 2 9.91 13.90 41.70
CA PRO A 2 8.90 14.96 41.69
C PRO A 2 7.74 14.62 40.74
N SER A 3 6.53 15.02 41.16
CA SER A 3 5.26 14.82 40.46
C SER A 3 5.15 15.72 39.23
N LYS A 4 4.94 15.12 38.05
CA LYS A 4 4.61 15.86 36.82
C LYS A 4 3.11 16.12 36.76
N ARG A 5 2.74 17.40 36.77
CA ARG A 5 1.39 17.91 36.50
C ARG A 5 0.89 17.44 35.13
N PHE A 6 -0.26 16.78 35.09
CA PHE A 6 -1.04 16.57 33.86
C PHE A 6 -1.55 17.93 33.35
N LYS A 7 -1.04 18.40 32.20
CA LYS A 7 -1.69 19.46 31.42
C LYS A 7 -2.68 18.81 30.47
N GLY A 8 -3.96 19.14 30.64
CA GLY A 8 -5.07 18.60 29.85
C GLY A 8 -4.87 18.80 28.34
N LYS A 9 -5.19 17.75 27.58
CA LYS A 9 -5.27 17.74 26.12
C LYS A 9 -6.26 18.83 25.68
N LYS A 10 -5.76 19.91 25.09
CA LYS A 10 -6.59 20.76 24.24
C LYS A 10 -6.78 20.01 22.93
N ASN A 11 -7.95 19.37 22.76
CA ASN A 11 -8.41 18.94 21.45
C ASN A 11 -8.56 20.18 20.56
N ARG A 12 -7.50 20.51 19.84
CA ARG A 12 -7.59 21.40 18.69
C ARG A 12 -8.39 20.64 17.65
N LYS A 13 -9.68 20.96 17.54
CA LYS A 13 -10.50 20.52 16.41
C LYS A 13 -9.77 20.98 15.15
N ILE A 14 -9.18 20.03 14.44
CA ILE A 14 -8.62 20.25 13.12
C ILE A 14 -9.83 20.50 12.24
N ASN A 15 -10.04 21.78 11.92
CA ASN A 15 -11.07 22.17 10.96
C ASN A 15 -10.46 21.89 9.59
N VAL A 16 -10.62 20.64 9.13
CA VAL A 16 -10.27 20.28 7.75
C VAL A 16 -11.29 20.97 6.88
N ASN A 17 -10.94 22.15 6.38
CA ASN A 17 -11.66 22.78 5.28
C ASN A 17 -11.35 21.92 4.04
N HIS A 18 -12.13 20.85 3.88
CA HIS A 18 -12.11 20.04 2.69
C HIS A 18 -12.82 20.87 1.63
N ASP A 19 -12.12 21.81 1.01
CA ASP A 19 -12.50 22.22 -0.34
C ASP A 19 -12.62 20.92 -1.11
N SER A 20 -13.82 20.65 -1.59
CA SER A 20 -14.21 19.45 -2.32
C SER A 20 -13.51 19.45 -3.68
N LYS A 21 -12.19 19.29 -3.69
CA LYS A 21 -11.46 18.92 -4.88
C LYS A 21 -11.93 17.52 -5.22
N THR A 22 -12.69 17.43 -6.31
CA THR A 22 -13.02 16.17 -6.94
C THR A 22 -11.70 15.44 -7.20
N LEU A 23 -11.55 14.25 -6.61
CA LEU A 23 -10.40 13.39 -6.87
C LEU A 23 -10.43 12.97 -8.34
N SER A 24 -9.27 12.90 -8.98
CA SER A 24 -9.13 12.51 -10.38
C SER A 24 -7.96 11.55 -10.55
N LEU A 25 -8.04 10.69 -11.57
CA LEU A 25 -6.92 9.82 -11.90
C LEU A 25 -5.72 10.60 -12.40
N GLY A 26 -4.54 10.20 -11.93
CA GLY A 26 -3.28 10.66 -12.47
C GLY A 26 -3.02 10.12 -13.87
N SER A 27 -2.05 10.74 -14.55
CA SER A 27 -1.65 10.41 -15.91
C SER A 27 -0.19 9.93 -15.98
N LEU A 28 0.17 9.16 -17.01
CA LEU A 28 1.58 8.81 -17.28
C LEU A 28 2.42 10.07 -17.56
N GLU A 29 1.81 11.12 -18.11
CA GLU A 29 2.43 12.41 -18.34
C GLU A 29 2.78 13.11 -17.01
N GLU A 30 1.86 13.15 -16.04
CA GLU A 30 2.13 13.67 -14.70
C GLU A 30 3.17 12.82 -13.97
N LEU A 31 3.08 11.49 -14.08
CA LEU A 31 4.08 10.58 -13.54
C LEU A 31 5.47 10.86 -14.11
N SER A 32 5.60 11.09 -15.42
CA SER A 32 6.89 11.41 -16.03
C SER A 32 7.52 12.68 -15.45
N LYS A 33 6.69 13.68 -15.12
CA LYS A 33 7.09 14.99 -14.60
C LYS A 33 7.23 15.05 -13.08
N ALA A 34 6.74 14.04 -12.36
CA ALA A 34 6.77 14.00 -10.91
C ALA A 34 8.22 14.08 -10.39
N ARG A 35 8.44 14.92 -9.37
CA ARG A 35 9.73 15.04 -8.72
C ARG A 35 9.91 13.87 -7.75
N ARG A 36 10.80 12.94 -8.10
CA ARG A 36 11.09 11.72 -7.33
C ARG A 36 12.19 11.91 -6.27
N SER A 37 13.12 12.83 -6.50
CA SER A 37 14.19 13.16 -5.55
C SER A 37 13.68 14.11 -4.47
N VAL A 38 12.91 13.54 -3.54
CA VAL A 38 12.41 14.16 -2.31
C VAL A 38 12.85 13.30 -1.13
N LEU A 39 12.94 13.90 0.07
CA LEU A 39 13.27 13.14 1.28
C LEU A 39 12.13 12.18 1.63
N ASP A 40 10.92 12.71 1.70
CA ASP A 40 9.70 11.94 1.95
C ASP A 40 8.67 12.17 0.83
N PRO A 41 7.89 11.14 0.46
CA PRO A 41 6.75 11.30 -0.43
C PRO A 41 5.75 12.30 0.16
N PRO A 42 5.40 13.38 -0.53
CA PRO A 42 4.50 14.39 0.02
C PRO A 42 3.05 13.87 0.02
N TRP A 43 2.34 14.13 1.11
CA TRP A 43 0.89 13.86 1.26
C TRP A 43 0.03 15.10 0.95
N GLU A 44 0.66 16.27 0.80
CA GLU A 44 -0.01 17.53 0.47
C GLU A 44 0.79 18.36 -0.55
N GLY A 45 0.15 19.38 -1.12
CA GLY A 45 0.77 20.28 -2.08
C GLY A 45 0.77 19.76 -3.53
N PRO A 46 1.67 20.28 -4.39
CA PRO A 46 1.56 20.08 -5.84
C PRO A 46 2.23 18.79 -6.36
N ASN A 47 3.01 18.07 -5.56
CA ASN A 47 3.80 16.91 -6.00
C ASN A 47 3.27 15.58 -5.43
N LEU A 48 1.95 15.36 -5.43
CA LEU A 48 1.32 14.19 -4.76
C LEU A 48 1.62 12.84 -5.41
N ILE A 49 1.95 12.82 -6.70
CA ILE A 49 2.10 11.59 -7.49
C ILE A 49 3.04 10.53 -6.86
N PRO A 50 4.23 10.87 -6.31
CA PRO A 50 5.06 9.87 -5.64
C PRO A 50 4.38 9.25 -4.42
N GLY A 51 3.63 10.04 -3.64
CA GLY A 51 2.83 9.53 -2.52
C GLY A 51 1.74 8.58 -3.01
N ASP A 52 0.98 8.98 -4.02
CA ASP A 52 -0.09 8.16 -4.59
C ASP A 52 0.43 6.85 -5.18
N VAL A 53 1.57 6.86 -5.88
CA VAL A 53 2.17 5.64 -6.47
C VAL A 53 2.65 4.67 -5.40
N LEU A 54 3.12 5.17 -4.26
CA LEU A 54 3.70 4.34 -3.20
C LEU A 54 2.64 3.83 -2.20
N TRP A 55 1.55 4.58 -1.98
CA TRP A 55 0.64 4.37 -0.84
C TRP A 55 -0.84 4.21 -1.21
N SER A 56 -1.19 4.26 -2.48
CA SER A 56 -2.57 4.00 -2.88
C SER A 56 -2.88 2.50 -2.83
N ASP A 57 -4.12 2.13 -2.53
CA ASP A 57 -4.58 0.74 -2.47
C ASP A 57 -5.82 0.46 -3.35
N PRO A 58 -5.97 -0.76 -3.91
CA PRO A 58 -7.17 -1.14 -4.64
C PRO A 58 -8.40 -1.13 -3.73
N SER A 59 -9.58 -0.93 -4.30
CA SER A 59 -10.87 -0.95 -3.61
C SER A 59 -11.92 -1.64 -4.47
N LYS A 60 -12.84 -2.37 -3.83
CA LYS A 60 -14.00 -2.92 -4.53
C LYS A 60 -15.02 -1.86 -4.94
N ASN A 61 -15.08 -0.76 -4.20
CA ASN A 61 -16.00 0.33 -4.47
C ASN A 61 -15.50 1.14 -5.67
N LEU A 62 -16.43 1.56 -6.52
CA LEU A 62 -16.14 2.40 -7.68
C LEU A 62 -15.62 3.79 -7.26
N GLY A 63 -14.83 4.39 -8.14
CA GLY A 63 -14.28 5.73 -8.00
C GLY A 63 -13.00 5.81 -7.16
N LEU A 64 -12.67 7.03 -6.76
CA LEU A 64 -11.52 7.36 -5.92
C LEU A 64 -12.00 7.80 -4.54
N ALA A 65 -11.27 7.39 -3.50
CA ALA A 65 -11.47 7.87 -2.14
C ALA A 65 -10.13 8.11 -1.43
N PRO A 66 -10.04 8.96 -0.40
CA PRO A 66 -8.82 9.09 0.39
C PRO A 66 -8.47 7.78 1.10
N ASN A 67 -7.18 7.39 1.12
CA ASN A 67 -6.70 6.24 1.86
C ASN A 67 -6.49 6.60 3.34
N LYS A 68 -7.56 6.52 4.13
CA LYS A 68 -7.54 6.92 5.54
C LYS A 68 -6.71 6.00 6.43
N GLU A 69 -6.68 4.71 6.10
CA GLU A 69 -5.91 3.71 6.85
C GLU A 69 -4.40 4.00 6.73
N ARG A 70 -3.94 4.35 5.53
CA ARG A 70 -2.55 4.76 5.30
C ARG A 70 -2.25 6.20 5.75
N GLY A 71 -3.25 7.08 5.77
CA GLY A 71 -3.05 8.51 5.99
C GLY A 71 -2.45 9.28 4.80
N ILE A 72 -2.12 8.59 3.71
CA ILE A 72 -1.59 9.12 2.44
C ILE A 72 -2.04 8.23 1.29
N GLY A 73 -2.13 8.78 0.08
CA GLY A 73 -2.57 8.04 -1.12
C GLY A 73 -4.08 7.90 -1.21
N LEU A 74 -4.52 7.11 -2.19
CA LEU A 74 -5.93 6.95 -2.53
C LEU A 74 -6.35 5.48 -2.53
N LEU A 75 -7.63 5.25 -2.31
CA LEU A 75 -8.32 4.01 -2.67
C LEU A 75 -8.87 4.16 -4.09
N TRP A 76 -8.68 3.17 -4.97
CA TRP A 76 -9.22 3.23 -6.34
C TRP A 76 -10.01 1.97 -6.72
N GLY A 77 -11.14 2.20 -7.40
CA GLY A 77 -12.06 1.16 -7.85
C GLY A 77 -11.67 0.45 -9.16
N PRO A 78 -12.44 -0.58 -9.56
CA PRO A 78 -12.27 -1.25 -10.84
C PRO A 78 -12.56 -0.34 -12.04
N ASP A 79 -13.49 0.60 -11.94
CA ASP A 79 -13.75 1.63 -12.96
C ASP A 79 -12.52 2.50 -13.23
N CYS A 80 -11.82 2.88 -12.16
CA CYS A 80 -10.57 3.63 -12.25
C CYS A 80 -9.45 2.83 -12.94
N THR A 81 -9.40 1.52 -12.66
CA THR A 81 -8.46 0.60 -13.33
C THR A 81 -8.78 0.46 -14.81
N GLU A 82 -10.06 0.29 -15.17
CA GLU A 82 -10.51 0.24 -16.55
C GLU A 82 -10.17 1.53 -17.30
N GLU A 83 -10.51 2.70 -16.75
CA GLU A 83 -10.23 3.99 -17.37
C GLU A 83 -8.74 4.15 -17.67
N PHE A 84 -7.87 3.86 -16.69
CA PHE A 84 -6.44 3.99 -16.84
C PHE A 84 -5.86 3.01 -17.87
N LEU A 85 -6.19 1.72 -17.76
CA LEU A 85 -5.71 0.69 -18.69
C LEU A 85 -6.16 0.98 -20.12
N LYS A 86 -7.43 1.34 -20.31
CA LYS A 86 -8.00 1.68 -21.61
C LYS A 86 -7.32 2.88 -22.24
N LYS A 87 -7.17 3.97 -21.46
CA LYS A 87 -6.56 5.22 -21.93
C LYS A 87 -5.14 5.01 -22.47
N TYR A 88 -4.35 4.19 -21.78
CA TYR A 88 -2.95 3.96 -22.12
C TYR A 88 -2.71 2.67 -22.92
N GLN A 89 -3.76 1.98 -23.35
CA GLN A 89 -3.69 0.71 -24.09
C GLN A 89 -2.85 -0.35 -23.36
N LEU A 90 -2.95 -0.37 -22.03
CA LEU A 90 -2.30 -1.34 -21.16
C LEU A 90 -3.26 -2.49 -20.85
N LYS A 91 -2.71 -3.64 -20.48
CA LYS A 91 -3.48 -4.85 -20.14
C LYS A 91 -3.32 -5.31 -18.69
N LEU A 92 -2.32 -4.80 -17.98
CA LEU A 92 -1.96 -5.33 -16.67
C LEU A 92 -1.36 -4.23 -15.80
N ILE A 93 -1.84 -4.13 -14.57
CA ILE A 93 -1.18 -3.44 -13.46
C ILE A 93 -0.73 -4.52 -12.47
N ILE A 94 0.56 -4.55 -12.15
CA ILE A 94 1.12 -5.39 -11.08
C ILE A 94 1.57 -4.46 -9.97
N ARG A 95 1.13 -4.74 -8.74
CA ARG A 95 1.57 -4.06 -7.52
C ARG A 95 1.92 -5.04 -6.42
N SER A 96 2.41 -4.53 -5.30
CA SER A 96 2.70 -5.30 -4.08
C SER A 96 2.05 -4.62 -2.88
N HIS A 97 2.83 -4.07 -1.95
CA HIS A 97 2.46 -3.20 -0.83
C HIS A 97 1.43 -3.71 0.22
N GLU A 98 0.45 -4.56 -0.13
CA GLU A 98 -0.48 -5.17 0.85
C GLU A 98 -0.08 -6.63 1.13
N GLY A 99 0.32 -6.90 2.38
CA GLY A 99 0.54 -8.26 2.89
C GLY A 99 -0.71 -8.87 3.54
N PRO A 100 -0.58 -10.06 4.16
CA PRO A 100 -1.67 -10.71 4.88
C PRO A 100 -2.26 -9.86 6.02
N ASP A 101 -1.44 -9.07 6.69
CA ASP A 101 -1.79 -8.14 7.77
C ASP A 101 -2.67 -6.98 7.31
N ALA A 102 -2.33 -6.38 6.17
CA ALA A 102 -3.18 -5.38 5.56
C ALA A 102 -4.48 -6.04 5.05
N ARG A 103 -4.37 -7.19 4.37
CA ARG A 103 -5.49 -7.86 3.70
C ARG A 103 -6.54 -8.42 4.64
N GLU A 104 -6.18 -8.89 5.84
CA GLU A 104 -7.17 -9.35 6.83
C GLU A 104 -8.13 -8.24 7.29
N LYS A 105 -7.75 -6.96 7.13
CA LYS A 105 -8.57 -5.79 7.46
C LYS A 105 -9.39 -5.28 6.27
N ARG A 106 -9.17 -5.80 5.05
CA ARG A 106 -9.83 -5.33 3.83
C ARG A 106 -11.10 -6.13 3.58
N ASP A 107 -12.24 -5.62 4.03
CA ASP A 107 -13.53 -6.26 3.78
C ASP A 107 -13.78 -6.49 2.29
N GLY A 108 -13.98 -7.76 1.96
CA GLY A 108 -14.18 -8.25 0.60
C GLY A 108 -12.87 -8.48 -0.17
N LEU A 109 -11.74 -7.85 0.16
CA LEU A 109 -10.42 -8.22 -0.36
C LEU A 109 -10.21 -9.75 -0.33
N ASP A 110 -9.70 -10.36 -1.41
CA ASP A 110 -9.16 -11.71 -1.28
C ASP A 110 -7.92 -11.67 -0.36
N GLY A 111 -7.74 -12.73 0.42
CA GLY A 111 -6.60 -12.90 1.31
C GLY A 111 -5.29 -13.15 0.56
N MET A 112 -4.17 -13.03 1.29
CA MET A 112 -2.82 -13.13 0.71
C MET A 112 -2.14 -14.48 1.00
N ASP A 113 -2.90 -15.54 1.25
CA ASP A 113 -2.38 -16.86 1.64
C ASP A 113 -1.45 -17.48 0.58
N GLU A 114 -1.76 -17.28 -0.70
CA GLU A 114 -0.94 -17.76 -1.83
C GLU A 114 0.11 -16.74 -2.28
N GLY A 115 0.24 -15.60 -1.58
CA GLY A 115 1.18 -14.53 -1.91
C GLY A 115 0.79 -13.70 -3.14
N TYR A 116 -0.43 -13.84 -3.66
CA TYR A 116 -0.95 -12.94 -4.70
C TYR A 116 -2.48 -12.91 -4.72
N THR A 117 -3.05 -11.87 -5.32
CA THR A 117 -4.49 -11.72 -5.60
C THR A 117 -4.71 -11.08 -6.97
N ILE A 118 -5.89 -11.32 -7.55
CA ILE A 118 -6.38 -10.58 -8.74
C ILE A 118 -7.47 -9.63 -8.24
N ASP A 119 -7.13 -8.38 -7.99
CA ASP A 119 -8.02 -7.44 -7.31
C ASP A 119 -9.11 -6.89 -8.23
N HIS A 120 -8.76 -6.56 -9.47
CA HIS A 120 -9.72 -6.13 -10.48
C HIS A 120 -9.54 -6.94 -11.76
N THR A 121 -10.65 -7.44 -12.31
CA THR A 121 -10.74 -7.92 -13.69
C THR A 121 -11.70 -7.00 -14.44
N VAL A 122 -11.20 -6.32 -15.47
CA VAL A 122 -11.92 -5.32 -16.26
C VAL A 122 -11.78 -5.64 -17.74
N ASP A 123 -12.56 -4.98 -18.61
CA ASP A 123 -12.56 -5.24 -20.05
C ASP A 123 -11.18 -5.04 -20.68
N SER A 124 -10.47 -4.00 -20.23
CA SER A 124 -9.15 -3.66 -20.75
C SER A 124 -8.04 -4.51 -20.17
N GLY A 125 -8.24 -5.23 -19.06
CA GLY A 125 -7.15 -5.98 -18.42
C GLY A 125 -7.36 -6.35 -16.96
N LYS A 126 -6.27 -6.44 -16.20
CA LYS A 126 -6.30 -6.86 -14.79
C LYS A 126 -5.42 -5.98 -13.90
N LEU A 127 -5.81 -5.87 -12.63
CA LEU A 127 -4.96 -5.43 -11.53
C LEU A 127 -4.65 -6.63 -10.65
N VAL A 128 -3.37 -6.87 -10.38
CA VAL A 128 -2.90 -7.96 -9.52
C VAL A 128 -2.00 -7.42 -8.41
N THR A 129 -2.14 -7.99 -7.22
CA THR A 129 -1.25 -7.74 -6.08
C THR A 129 -0.38 -8.97 -5.86
N VAL A 130 0.92 -8.78 -5.67
CA VAL A 130 1.92 -9.83 -5.47
C VAL A 130 2.71 -9.53 -4.21
N PHE A 131 2.81 -10.51 -3.32
CA PHE A 131 3.50 -10.41 -2.05
C PHE A 131 4.54 -11.52 -1.92
N SER A 132 5.82 -11.15 -1.83
CA SER A 132 6.95 -12.09 -1.89
C SER A 132 7.58 -12.40 -0.53
N ALA A 133 6.94 -12.02 0.58
CA ALA A 133 7.41 -12.36 1.92
C ALA A 133 6.57 -13.52 2.49
N PRO A 134 7.02 -14.79 2.36
CA PRO A 134 6.33 -15.92 2.96
C PRO A 134 6.45 -15.87 4.49
N ASP A 135 5.47 -16.49 5.16
CA ASP A 135 5.42 -16.62 6.61
C ASP A 135 5.50 -15.26 7.32
N TYR A 136 4.84 -14.25 6.77
CA TYR A 136 4.86 -12.89 7.31
C TYR A 136 4.34 -12.84 8.75
N PRO A 137 4.85 -11.95 9.62
CA PRO A 137 5.98 -11.04 9.41
C PRO A 137 7.35 -11.68 9.57
N GLN A 138 8.36 -11.07 8.95
CA GLN A 138 9.76 -11.50 9.07
C GLN A 138 10.36 -11.12 10.44
N PHE A 139 10.10 -9.89 10.88
CA PHE A 139 10.56 -9.32 12.15
C PHE A 139 9.39 -8.67 12.88
N GLN A 140 8.90 -9.31 13.95
CA GLN A 140 7.96 -8.71 14.92
C GLN A 140 8.17 -9.40 16.27
N ALA A 141 7.87 -8.68 17.37
CA ALA A 141 7.94 -9.22 18.73
C ALA A 141 6.96 -10.38 18.97
N THR A 142 5.84 -10.42 18.24
CA THR A 142 4.89 -11.52 18.34
C THR A 142 5.45 -12.82 17.75
N GLU A 143 5.06 -13.95 18.33
CA GLU A 143 5.28 -15.28 17.73
C GLU A 143 4.22 -15.61 16.67
N LYS A 144 3.12 -14.84 16.58
CA LYS A 144 2.07 -15.06 15.59
C LYS A 144 2.65 -14.84 14.19
N ARG A 145 2.34 -15.77 13.29
CA ARG A 145 2.66 -15.72 11.87
C ARG A 145 1.42 -15.97 11.06
N TYR A 146 1.37 -15.38 9.87
CA TYR A 146 0.32 -15.62 8.90
C TYR A 146 0.50 -16.95 8.17
N ASN A 147 1.72 -17.52 8.16
CA ASN A 147 2.05 -18.75 7.44
C ASN A 147 1.68 -18.70 5.94
N ASN A 148 1.59 -17.49 5.37
CA ASN A 148 1.32 -17.29 3.94
C ASN A 148 2.49 -17.79 3.08
N LYS A 149 2.22 -18.11 1.82
CA LYS A 149 3.25 -18.23 0.80
C LYS A 149 3.69 -16.85 0.33
N GLY A 150 4.89 -16.79 -0.21
CA GLY A 150 5.33 -15.70 -1.07
C GLY A 150 5.04 -16.08 -2.53
N SER A 151 4.85 -15.08 -3.39
CA SER A 151 4.74 -15.29 -4.83
C SER A 151 5.66 -14.32 -5.58
N TYR A 152 6.08 -14.74 -6.78
CA TYR A 152 6.64 -13.86 -7.80
C TYR A 152 5.93 -14.12 -9.13
N VAL A 153 6.00 -13.14 -10.04
CA VAL A 153 5.35 -13.23 -11.35
C VAL A 153 6.40 -13.31 -12.45
N VAL A 154 6.20 -14.23 -13.38
CA VAL A 154 6.93 -14.31 -14.64
C VAL A 154 6.00 -13.82 -15.76
N LEU A 155 6.50 -12.87 -16.56
CA LEU A 155 5.83 -12.37 -17.76
C LEU A 155 6.57 -12.89 -18.99
N GLU A 156 5.84 -13.47 -19.92
CA GLU A 156 6.40 -14.10 -21.11
C GLU A 156 5.98 -13.38 -22.40
N PRO A 157 6.85 -13.39 -23.43
CA PRO A 157 6.46 -12.94 -24.75
C PRO A 157 5.36 -13.82 -25.34
N PRO A 158 4.61 -13.33 -26.35
CA PRO A 158 4.82 -12.05 -27.03
C PRO A 158 4.16 -10.85 -26.33
N ASN A 159 3.16 -11.08 -25.48
CA ASN A 159 2.24 -10.02 -25.04
C ASN A 159 2.53 -9.48 -23.62
N PHE A 160 3.21 -10.25 -22.76
CA PHE A 160 3.53 -9.87 -21.38
C PHE A 160 2.32 -9.46 -20.51
N ASP A 161 1.10 -9.85 -20.89
CA ASP A 161 -0.16 -9.47 -20.23
C ASP A 161 -0.83 -10.61 -19.44
N ASN A 162 -0.28 -11.82 -19.54
CA ASN A 162 -0.72 -12.98 -18.77
C ASN A 162 0.29 -13.30 -17.65
N PRO A 163 0.05 -12.86 -16.40
CA PRO A 163 0.97 -13.11 -15.29
C PRO A 163 0.97 -14.60 -14.89
N ILE A 164 2.15 -15.21 -14.89
CA ILE A 164 2.37 -16.58 -14.39
C ILE A 164 2.88 -16.48 -12.96
N PHE A 165 2.05 -16.86 -12.00
CA PHE A 165 2.37 -16.80 -10.58
C PHE A 165 3.14 -18.04 -10.13
N HIS A 166 4.24 -17.82 -9.43
CA HIS A 166 5.06 -18.88 -8.83
C HIS A 166 5.11 -18.69 -7.32
N GLY A 167 4.38 -19.55 -6.61
CA GLY A 167 4.38 -19.58 -5.15
C GLY A 167 5.62 -20.25 -4.57
N PHE A 168 6.06 -19.78 -3.41
CA PHE A 168 7.12 -20.39 -2.62
C PHE A 168 6.84 -20.24 -1.12
N SER A 169 7.28 -21.22 -0.34
CA SER A 169 7.13 -21.23 1.11
C SER A 169 8.38 -20.73 1.81
N ALA A 170 8.23 -20.28 3.05
CA ALA A 170 9.36 -19.90 3.88
C ALA A 170 10.26 -21.12 4.14
N VAL A 171 11.57 -20.88 4.16
CA VAL A 171 12.55 -21.91 4.58
C VAL A 171 12.52 -22.01 6.10
N THR A 172 12.37 -23.24 6.61
CA THR A 172 12.36 -23.54 8.04
C THR A 172 13.52 -24.47 8.43
N PRO A 173 14.20 -24.22 9.56
CA PRO A 173 14.07 -23.03 10.42
C PRO A 173 14.62 -21.77 9.74
N ARG A 174 14.09 -20.59 10.11
CA ARG A 174 14.60 -19.32 9.56
C ARG A 174 16.07 -19.13 9.93
N PRO A 175 16.91 -18.64 9.01
CA PRO A 175 18.26 -18.20 9.36
C PRO A 175 18.21 -17.18 10.50
N LYS A 176 19.10 -17.32 11.48
CA LYS A 176 19.23 -16.32 12.54
C LYS A 176 19.81 -15.04 11.94
N VAL A 177 19.01 -13.97 11.99
CA VAL A 177 19.40 -12.64 11.54
C VAL A 177 18.91 -11.62 12.56
N ASN A 178 19.74 -10.62 12.87
CA ASN A 178 19.34 -9.52 13.73
C ASN A 178 18.61 -8.48 12.87
N ALA A 179 17.52 -7.94 13.37
CA ALA A 179 16.88 -6.80 12.73
C ALA A 179 17.81 -5.59 12.77
N TYR A 180 17.71 -4.75 11.74
CA TYR A 180 18.48 -3.50 11.65
C TYR A 180 17.88 -2.39 12.54
N TYR A 181 16.61 -2.51 12.89
CA TYR A 181 15.85 -1.58 13.72
C TYR A 181 15.18 -2.31 14.89
N ASP A 182 14.77 -1.55 15.90
CA ASP A 182 13.98 -2.08 17.00
C ASP A 182 12.54 -2.34 16.54
N TYR A 183 12.22 -3.61 16.32
CA TYR A 183 10.89 -4.05 15.88
C TYR A 183 9.99 -4.42 17.05
N GLU A 184 10.45 -4.30 18.31
CA GLU A 184 9.66 -4.69 19.47
C GLU A 184 8.53 -3.71 19.74
N GLU A 185 8.73 -2.43 19.41
CA GLU A 185 7.74 -1.37 19.56
C GLU A 185 6.92 -1.10 18.26
N VAL A 186 7.25 -1.74 17.14
CA VAL A 186 6.59 -1.54 15.84
C VAL A 186 5.55 -2.64 15.63
N ILE A 187 4.28 -2.29 15.81
CA ILE A 187 3.17 -3.25 15.89
C ILE A 187 2.59 -3.55 14.49
N ASP A 188 2.67 -2.61 13.54
CA ASP A 188 2.00 -2.72 12.25
C ASP A 188 2.64 -1.82 11.18
N SER A 189 2.85 -2.34 9.96
CA SER A 189 3.36 -1.55 8.83
C SER A 189 2.35 -0.51 8.34
N ASP A 190 1.06 -0.69 8.66
CA ASP A 190 0.01 0.26 8.30
C ASP A 190 -0.03 1.45 9.27
N GLU A 191 0.56 1.33 10.48
CA GLU A 191 0.55 2.37 11.52
C GLU A 191 1.79 3.29 11.49
N GLU A 192 2.70 3.15 10.51
CA GLU A 192 3.99 3.86 10.48
C GLU A 192 3.92 5.39 10.25
N LEU A 193 2.75 5.96 9.97
CA LEU A 193 2.59 7.41 9.84
C LEU A 193 2.29 8.07 11.19
N ASP A 194 3.33 8.23 12.01
CA ASP A 194 3.29 9.20 13.10
C ASP A 194 3.28 10.63 12.53
N LEU A 195 2.06 11.16 12.33
CA LEU A 195 1.79 12.53 11.92
C LEU A 195 2.54 13.57 12.77
N ALA A 196 3.02 13.24 13.98
CA ALA A 196 3.82 14.15 14.80
C ALA A 196 5.28 14.27 14.33
N SER A 197 5.86 13.23 13.74
CA SER A 197 7.25 13.20 13.26
C SER A 197 7.46 14.03 11.98
N MET A 198 6.41 14.21 11.19
CA MET A 198 6.43 14.94 9.92
C MET A 198 6.20 16.45 10.04
N VAL A 199 5.89 16.96 11.24
CA VAL A 199 5.69 18.41 11.50
C VAL A 199 7.01 19.11 11.87
N THR A 200 8.10 18.35 12.04
CA THR A 200 9.43 18.90 12.28
C THR A 200 10.33 18.72 11.06
N SER A 201 10.11 19.53 10.02
CA SER A 201 11.10 19.85 8.98
C SER A 201 10.77 21.20 8.35
#